data_AF-A0A7X8UD81-F1
#
_entry.id   AF-A0A7X8UD81-F1
#
_cell.length_a   1.000
_cell.length_b   1.000
_cell.length_c   1.000
_cell.angle_alpha   90.00
_cell.angle_beta   90.00
_cell.angle_gamma   90.00
#
_symmetry.space_group_name_H-M   'P 1'
#
loop_
_entity.id
_entity.type
_entity.pdbx_description
1 polymer ?
#
loop_
_entity_poly.entity_id
_entity_poly.type
_entity_poly.pdbx_seq_one_letter_code
_entity_poly.pdbx_strand_id
1 'polypeptide(L)'
;MTGFAVLVLLGMVAFTAAFLYQYWKPKFGGLTVKTTPAGALVSIDGKVRGTSPLSIGNLPSGGHQVGVRLEGYREQTRQVMVIPYATESVHWELEPVVPRLSNEQLAEIEALGRKLDGALKDNILLPPPEDYNVLYFVDRILEIDPANKDAADTRARLADTFRRRAELAYAREDWLESEKQYKNLLLLFPEDGAIGERLEEIAARLDARVQDREEQIARWRARAEAAMKVGSLLPPDRDNALDAIRSIQRLDPNNGYIREAIAHLKELMQNRGDAKIAASDWAGARADFRAMLQYFPEDTYSRARLETVESRLAEAAQTERQKSEEKESRARVTALRQSALQSFRAGAYEKSIAEWGEYLKSEPASDEAYFYIGASHQNRKQLDTAILNFEKSLQLNPRNVLAHLNLGLLYDYHRNDLGRAEAHLVRARELGGADSYTPERLLSMIQDLRDRDRAAAVMKHSYPVEHRHAFSSCRGNLHFSEQGMEYRTSETDHSFYESYREMRHFAIEGDQMSVRTRDNRKYNFRFLNAGDSERIRAWISSTRQIIVGGKVE
;
A
#
# COMPACT_ATOMS: atom_id res chain seq x y z
N MET A 1 -109.26 -61.83 112.71
CA MET A 1 -108.48 -61.94 111.44
C MET A 1 -108.52 -60.65 110.59
N THR A 2 -108.81 -59.48 111.18
CA THR A 2 -108.97 -58.21 110.42
C THR A 2 -107.70 -57.37 110.31
N GLY A 3 -106.75 -57.48 111.26
CA GLY A 3 -105.51 -56.69 111.23
C GLY A 3 -104.47 -57.13 110.18
N PHE A 4 -104.45 -58.42 109.81
CA PHE A 4 -103.46 -58.95 108.86
C PHE A 4 -103.80 -58.62 107.40
N ALA A 5 -105.10 -58.57 107.06
CA ALA A 5 -105.56 -58.22 105.71
C ALA A 5 -105.26 -56.77 105.32
N VAL A 6 -105.33 -55.83 106.28
CA VAL A 6 -105.06 -54.40 106.02
C VAL A 6 -103.58 -54.13 105.78
N LEU A 7 -102.68 -54.84 106.48
CA LEU A 7 -101.23 -54.74 106.27
C LEU A 7 -100.78 -55.29 104.91
N VAL A 8 -101.37 -56.39 104.44
CA VAL A 8 -101.08 -56.95 103.11
C VAL A 8 -101.61 -56.04 101.99
N LEU A 9 -102.78 -55.41 102.19
CA LEU A 9 -103.34 -54.47 101.20
C LEU A 9 -102.51 -53.18 101.10
N LEU A 10 -102.09 -52.61 102.23
CA LEU A 10 -101.19 -51.44 102.25
C LEU A 10 -99.81 -51.77 101.66
N GLY A 11 -99.28 -52.97 101.92
CA GLY A 11 -98.07 -53.47 101.29
C GLY A 11 -98.20 -53.61 99.77
N MET A 12 -99.33 -54.12 99.26
CA MET A 12 -99.59 -54.24 97.83
C MET A 12 -99.81 -52.89 97.14
N VAL A 13 -100.50 -51.94 97.77
CA VAL A 13 -100.69 -50.58 97.22
C VAL A 13 -99.38 -49.80 97.22
N ALA A 14 -98.58 -49.92 98.28
CA ALA A 14 -97.25 -49.29 98.32
C ALA A 14 -96.28 -49.94 97.33
N PHE A 15 -96.31 -51.28 97.19
CA PHE A 15 -95.49 -51.98 96.21
C PHE A 15 -95.94 -51.68 94.78
N THR A 16 -97.23 -51.68 94.47
CA THR A 16 -97.74 -51.32 93.13
C THR A 16 -97.51 -49.85 92.82
N ALA A 17 -97.66 -48.93 93.78
CA ALA A 17 -97.33 -47.52 93.59
C ALA A 17 -95.82 -47.30 93.41
N ALA A 18 -94.95 -47.98 94.18
CA ALA A 18 -93.50 -47.92 94.01
C ALA A 18 -93.04 -48.60 92.70
N PHE A 19 -93.65 -49.72 92.32
CA PHE A 19 -93.39 -50.46 91.08
C PHE A 19 -93.84 -49.64 89.85
N LEU A 20 -95.00 -48.99 89.91
CA LEU A 20 -95.49 -48.06 88.88
C LEU A 20 -94.62 -46.77 88.83
N TYR A 21 -94.21 -46.23 89.98
CA TYR A 21 -93.34 -45.05 90.05
C TYR A 21 -91.94 -45.30 89.46
N GLN A 22 -91.41 -46.51 89.63
CA GLN A 22 -90.11 -46.90 89.06
C GLN A 22 -90.18 -47.19 87.55
N TYR A 23 -91.36 -47.57 87.04
CA TYR A 23 -91.59 -47.82 85.61
C TYR A 23 -91.89 -46.56 84.78
N TRP A 24 -92.39 -45.47 85.40
CA TRP A 24 -92.82 -44.24 84.73
C TRP A 24 -91.85 -43.05 84.86
N LYS A 25 -90.63 -43.24 85.39
CA LYS A 25 -89.61 -42.18 85.31
C LYS A 25 -89.27 -41.90 83.83
N PRO A 26 -89.29 -40.64 83.37
CA PRO A 26 -88.78 -40.29 82.05
C PRO A 26 -87.32 -40.75 82.00
N LYS A 27 -87.05 -41.71 81.12
CA LYS A 27 -85.70 -42.19 80.87
C LYS A 27 -85.07 -41.21 79.88
N PHE A 28 -83.81 -40.88 80.09
CA PHE A 28 -83.06 -39.98 79.22
C PHE A 28 -81.86 -40.71 78.65
N GLY A 29 -81.45 -40.34 77.45
CA GLY A 29 -80.23 -40.80 76.81
C GLY A 29 -79.47 -39.63 76.20
N GLY A 30 -78.29 -39.95 75.66
CA GLY A 30 -77.46 -39.01 74.94
C GLY A 30 -77.61 -39.15 73.43
N LEU A 31 -77.31 -38.06 72.71
CA LEU A 31 -77.18 -38.06 71.26
C LEU A 31 -76.00 -37.20 70.84
N THR A 32 -75.10 -37.76 70.03
CA THR A 32 -73.99 -37.06 69.38
C THR A 32 -74.24 -36.99 67.87
N VAL A 33 -74.25 -35.79 67.31
CA VAL A 33 -74.45 -35.52 65.88
C VAL A 33 -73.16 -35.01 65.27
N LYS A 34 -72.64 -35.68 64.23
CA LYS A 34 -71.44 -35.28 63.46
C LYS A 34 -71.79 -35.08 61.98
N THR A 35 -71.13 -34.17 61.28
CA THR A 35 -71.28 -34.02 59.82
C THR A 35 -69.92 -33.92 59.10
N THR A 36 -69.90 -34.25 57.81
CA THR A 36 -68.78 -34.02 56.88
C THR A 36 -69.27 -33.17 55.70
N PRO A 37 -68.75 -31.95 55.48
CA PRO A 37 -67.84 -31.20 56.37
C PRO A 37 -68.50 -30.82 57.72
N ALA A 38 -67.66 -30.53 58.72
CA ALA A 38 -68.12 -30.12 60.05
C ALA A 38 -68.67 -28.68 60.05
N GLY A 39 -69.40 -28.30 61.11
CA GLY A 39 -69.96 -26.95 61.28
C GLY A 39 -71.41 -26.78 60.81
N ALA A 40 -72.10 -27.86 60.45
CA ALA A 40 -73.51 -27.82 60.07
C ALA A 40 -74.40 -27.49 61.27
N LEU A 41 -75.40 -26.63 61.09
CA LEU A 41 -76.42 -26.36 62.08
C LEU A 41 -77.25 -27.62 62.35
N VAL A 42 -77.35 -28.03 63.61
CA VAL A 42 -78.08 -29.21 64.07
C VAL A 42 -79.37 -28.77 64.77
N SER A 43 -80.52 -29.26 64.31
CA SER A 43 -81.83 -29.09 64.94
C SER A 43 -82.36 -30.43 65.47
N ILE A 44 -83.04 -30.40 66.61
CA ILE A 44 -83.72 -31.58 67.19
C ILE A 44 -85.15 -31.18 67.55
N ASP A 45 -86.12 -31.91 66.99
CA ASP A 45 -87.57 -31.68 67.08
C ASP A 45 -87.95 -30.23 66.71
N GLY A 46 -87.38 -29.75 65.60
CA GLY A 46 -87.64 -28.40 65.08
C GLY A 46 -86.89 -27.27 65.81
N LYS A 47 -86.14 -27.55 66.89
CA LYS A 47 -85.37 -26.52 67.62
C LYS A 47 -83.88 -26.65 67.33
N VAL A 48 -83.23 -25.58 66.87
CA VAL A 48 -81.78 -25.53 66.68
C VAL A 48 -81.07 -25.69 68.02
N ARG A 49 -80.09 -26.61 68.08
CA ARG A 49 -79.37 -26.97 69.30
C ARG A 49 -77.88 -26.61 69.26
N GLY A 50 -77.31 -26.33 68.10
CA GLY A 50 -75.89 -25.94 67.94
C GLY A 50 -75.36 -26.28 66.54
N THR A 51 -74.04 -26.37 66.40
CA THR A 51 -73.36 -26.83 65.18
C THR A 51 -72.64 -28.16 65.39
N SER A 52 -72.49 -28.96 64.35
CA SER A 52 -71.80 -30.24 64.40
C SER A 52 -70.28 -30.05 64.57
N PRO A 53 -69.58 -30.89 65.36
CA PRO A 53 -70.12 -31.98 66.17
C PRO A 53 -70.84 -31.49 67.44
N LEU A 54 -72.06 -31.97 67.68
CA LEU A 54 -72.90 -31.58 68.82
C LEU A 54 -73.22 -32.81 69.69
N SER A 55 -73.04 -32.74 71.00
CA SER A 55 -73.44 -33.80 71.94
C SER A 55 -74.42 -33.30 72.99
N ILE A 56 -75.52 -34.01 73.18
CA ILE A 56 -76.58 -33.68 74.15
C ILE A 56 -76.81 -34.90 75.03
N GLY A 57 -76.60 -34.79 76.35
CA GLY A 57 -76.61 -35.95 77.25
C GLY A 57 -77.93 -36.25 77.97
N ASN A 58 -78.92 -35.35 77.92
CA ASN A 58 -80.17 -35.47 78.68
C ASN A 58 -81.41 -35.27 77.78
N LEU A 59 -81.46 -36.04 76.68
CA LEU A 59 -82.59 -36.02 75.75
C LEU A 59 -83.59 -37.12 76.16
N PRO A 60 -84.91 -36.87 76.19
CA PRO A 60 -85.89 -37.91 76.52
C PRO A 60 -85.68 -39.17 75.67
N SER A 61 -85.88 -40.35 76.24
CA SER A 61 -85.79 -41.57 75.47
C SER A 61 -87.00 -41.68 74.54
N GLY A 62 -86.77 -41.94 73.26
CA GLY A 62 -87.82 -41.96 72.24
C GLY A 62 -87.29 -41.55 70.87
N GLY A 63 -88.18 -41.51 69.88
CA GLY A 63 -87.83 -41.01 68.54
C GLY A 63 -87.74 -39.49 68.53
N HIS A 64 -86.62 -38.97 68.03
CA HIS A 64 -86.36 -37.54 67.84
C HIS A 64 -86.08 -37.24 66.37
N GLN A 65 -86.62 -36.14 65.86
CA GLN A 65 -86.33 -35.69 64.50
C GLN A 65 -85.11 -34.80 64.50
N VAL A 66 -84.02 -35.24 63.87
CA VAL A 66 -82.74 -34.52 63.83
C VAL A 66 -82.50 -33.99 62.43
N GLY A 67 -82.40 -32.67 62.29
CA GLY A 67 -82.08 -31.98 61.04
C GLY A 67 -80.65 -31.43 61.05
N VAL A 68 -79.96 -31.50 59.92
CA VAL A 68 -78.64 -30.90 59.71
C VAL A 68 -78.67 -30.00 58.47
N ARG A 69 -78.16 -28.77 58.62
CA ARG A 69 -78.14 -27.76 57.55
C ARG A 69 -76.80 -27.03 57.51
N LEU A 70 -76.17 -26.98 56.34
CA LEU A 70 -74.97 -26.21 56.07
C LEU A 70 -75.16 -25.46 54.75
N GLU A 71 -74.74 -24.19 54.70
CA GLU A 71 -74.86 -23.37 53.49
C GLU A 71 -74.09 -23.98 52.32
N GLY A 72 -74.69 -24.03 51.13
CA GLY A 72 -74.13 -24.71 49.95
C GLY A 72 -74.33 -26.23 49.91
N TYR A 73 -74.98 -26.82 50.91
CA TYR A 73 -75.24 -28.26 50.98
C TYR A 73 -76.74 -28.55 51.16
N ARG A 74 -77.19 -29.71 50.68
CA ARG A 74 -78.59 -30.14 50.79
C ARG A 74 -78.95 -30.39 52.26
N GLU A 75 -80.03 -29.78 52.73
CA GLU A 75 -80.56 -30.00 54.09
C GLU A 75 -81.08 -31.44 54.23
N GLN A 76 -80.68 -32.12 55.32
CA GLN A 76 -81.05 -33.51 55.57
C GLN A 76 -81.69 -33.65 56.95
N THR A 77 -82.75 -34.44 57.05
CA THR A 77 -83.46 -34.70 58.30
C THR A 77 -83.75 -36.20 58.47
N ARG A 78 -83.51 -36.75 59.65
CA ARG A 78 -83.73 -38.17 59.96
C ARG A 78 -84.33 -38.34 61.35
N GLN A 79 -85.18 -39.35 61.53
CA GLN A 79 -85.55 -39.79 62.88
C GLN A 79 -84.42 -40.62 63.50
N VAL A 80 -84.06 -40.27 64.72
CA VAL A 80 -83.02 -40.93 65.54
C VAL A 80 -83.65 -41.36 66.85
N MET A 81 -83.36 -42.59 67.30
CA MET A 81 -84.02 -43.19 68.45
C MET A 81 -83.11 -43.16 69.68
N VAL A 82 -83.38 -42.22 70.59
CA VAL A 82 -82.58 -42.12 71.81
C VAL A 82 -82.96 -43.21 72.81
N ILE A 83 -82.00 -44.09 73.09
CA ILE A 83 -82.13 -45.21 74.02
C ILE A 83 -81.83 -44.72 75.45
N PRO A 84 -82.63 -45.11 76.46
CA PRO A 84 -82.34 -44.84 77.87
C PRO A 84 -80.91 -45.16 78.30
N TYR A 85 -80.25 -44.22 79.00
CA TYR A 85 -78.94 -44.38 79.64
C TYR A 85 -77.76 -44.66 78.69
N ALA A 86 -77.96 -44.59 77.37
CA ALA A 86 -76.92 -44.73 76.36
C ALA A 86 -76.80 -43.43 75.54
N THR A 87 -75.61 -43.16 75.01
CA THR A 87 -75.39 -42.06 74.06
C THR A 87 -75.28 -42.63 72.66
N GLU A 88 -76.25 -42.34 71.80
CA GLU A 88 -76.20 -42.71 70.40
C GLU A 88 -75.34 -41.70 69.61
N SER A 89 -74.58 -42.15 68.62
CA SER A 89 -73.82 -41.27 67.73
C SER A 89 -74.29 -41.45 66.30
N VAL A 90 -74.68 -40.35 65.65
CA VAL A 90 -75.13 -40.31 64.26
C VAL A 90 -74.23 -39.40 63.44
N HIS A 91 -73.99 -39.80 62.19
CA HIS A 91 -73.13 -39.10 61.26
C HIS A 91 -73.85 -38.85 59.93
N TRP A 92 -73.67 -37.65 59.37
CA TRP A 92 -74.14 -37.27 58.04
C TRP A 92 -72.99 -36.84 57.14
N GLU A 93 -72.92 -37.42 55.95
CA GLU A 93 -72.17 -36.86 54.83
C GLU A 93 -73.09 -35.90 54.06
N LEU A 94 -72.72 -34.63 54.01
CA LEU A 94 -73.53 -33.61 53.37
C LEU A 94 -73.25 -33.57 51.87
N GLU A 95 -74.30 -33.62 51.05
CA GLU A 95 -74.19 -33.50 49.59
C GLU A 95 -74.12 -32.01 49.19
N PRO A 96 -73.07 -31.56 48.46
CA PRO A 96 -72.99 -30.19 47.98
C PRO A 96 -74.07 -29.91 46.92
N VAL A 97 -74.64 -28.72 46.93
CA VAL A 97 -75.57 -28.26 45.90
C VAL A 97 -74.76 -27.58 44.80
N VAL A 98 -74.49 -28.30 43.71
CA VAL A 98 -73.91 -27.70 42.50
C VAL A 98 -74.98 -26.78 41.88
N PRO A 99 -74.72 -25.46 41.69
CA PRO A 99 -75.67 -24.59 41.04
C PRO A 99 -75.95 -25.08 39.62
N ARG A 100 -77.23 -25.26 39.26
CA ARG A 100 -77.61 -25.57 37.88
C ARG A 100 -77.50 -24.29 37.06
N LEU A 101 -76.72 -24.34 35.97
CA LEU A 101 -76.67 -23.27 34.98
C LEU A 101 -78.06 -22.97 34.43
N SER A 102 -78.37 -21.69 34.21
CA SER A 102 -79.61 -21.29 33.55
C SER A 102 -79.57 -21.64 32.06
N ASN A 103 -80.75 -21.73 31.43
CA ASN A 103 -80.83 -21.94 29.98
C ASN A 103 -80.14 -20.80 29.19
N GLU A 104 -80.12 -19.58 29.74
CA GLU A 104 -79.42 -18.43 29.15
C GLU A 104 -77.90 -18.62 29.20
N GLN A 105 -77.36 -19.05 30.35
CA GLN A 105 -75.93 -19.34 30.51
C GLN A 105 -75.47 -20.48 29.60
N LEU A 106 -76.27 -21.54 29.46
CA LEU A 106 -75.97 -22.65 28.54
C LEU A 106 -75.94 -22.18 27.07
N ALA A 107 -76.89 -21.35 26.65
CA ALA A 107 -76.91 -20.78 25.30
C ALA A 107 -75.73 -19.83 25.03
N GLU A 108 -75.31 -19.05 26.04
CA GLU A 108 -74.14 -18.18 25.96
C GLU A 108 -72.84 -18.99 25.83
N ILE A 109 -72.65 -20.03 26.64
CA ILE A 109 -71.49 -20.95 26.53
C ILE A 109 -71.43 -21.59 25.15
N GLU A 110 -72.56 -22.05 24.60
CA GLU A 110 -72.60 -22.64 23.25
C GLU A 110 -72.23 -21.63 22.16
N ALA A 111 -72.68 -20.37 22.28
CA ALA A 111 -72.32 -19.30 21.36
C ALA A 111 -70.84 -18.91 21.46
N LEU A 112 -70.28 -18.87 22.68
CA LEU A 112 -68.85 -18.65 22.93
C LEU A 112 -68.00 -19.81 22.40
N GLY A 113 -68.44 -21.05 22.58
CA GLY A 113 -67.77 -22.25 22.06
C GLY A 113 -67.61 -22.23 20.54
N ARG A 114 -68.65 -21.84 19.79
CA ARG A 114 -68.55 -21.65 18.32
C ARG A 114 -67.53 -20.59 17.92
N LYS A 115 -67.43 -19.49 18.69
CA LYS A 115 -66.44 -18.43 18.44
C LYS A 115 -65.03 -18.87 18.81
N LEU A 116 -64.88 -19.62 19.90
CA LEU A 116 -63.64 -20.26 20.31
C LEU A 116 -63.09 -21.18 19.22
N ASP A 117 -63.94 -22.03 18.62
CA ASP A 117 -63.54 -22.90 17.50
C ASP A 117 -63.06 -22.08 16.29
N GLY A 118 -63.73 -20.96 16.00
CA GLY A 118 -63.30 -20.00 14.99
C GLY A 118 -61.91 -19.43 15.29
N ALA A 119 -61.70 -18.91 16.50
CA ALA A 119 -60.41 -18.36 16.92
C ALA A 119 -59.27 -19.39 16.92
N LEU A 120 -59.55 -20.65 17.29
CA LEU A 120 -58.61 -21.77 17.20
C LEU A 120 -58.23 -22.09 15.75
N LYS A 121 -59.23 -22.12 14.85
CA LYS A 121 -59.02 -22.36 13.41
C LYS A 121 -58.18 -21.25 12.78
N ASP A 122 -58.44 -20.00 13.18
CA ASP A 122 -57.72 -18.82 12.70
C ASP A 122 -56.37 -18.62 13.41
N ASN A 123 -56.05 -19.47 14.40
CA ASN A 123 -54.83 -19.42 15.21
C ASN A 123 -54.61 -18.08 15.93
N ILE A 124 -55.70 -17.42 16.36
CA ILE A 124 -55.68 -16.16 17.10
C ILE A 124 -55.63 -16.48 18.59
N LEU A 125 -54.43 -16.83 19.07
CA LEU A 125 -54.25 -17.46 20.37
C LEU A 125 -54.35 -16.51 21.57
N LEU A 126 -53.79 -15.31 21.44
CA LEU A 126 -53.66 -14.30 22.50
C LEU A 126 -54.00 -12.92 21.93
N PRO A 127 -54.31 -11.93 22.78
CA PRO A 127 -54.44 -10.54 22.36
C PRO A 127 -53.18 -10.02 21.64
N PRO A 128 -53.33 -9.06 20.70
CA PRO A 128 -54.57 -8.51 20.15
C PRO A 128 -55.20 -9.39 19.05
N PRO A 129 -56.52 -9.25 18.76
CA PRO A 129 -57.47 -8.30 19.37
C PRO A 129 -57.94 -8.74 20.77
N GLU A 130 -58.30 -7.77 21.62
CA GLU A 130 -58.61 -7.99 23.04
C GLU A 130 -59.86 -8.86 23.28
N ASP A 131 -60.83 -8.81 22.35
CA ASP A 131 -62.16 -9.42 22.49
C ASP A 131 -62.42 -10.58 21.50
N TYR A 132 -61.44 -10.95 20.70
CA TYR A 132 -61.55 -12.04 19.72
C TYR A 132 -60.25 -12.85 19.63
N ASN A 133 -59.98 -13.64 20.68
CA ASN A 133 -58.85 -14.56 20.73
C ASN A 133 -59.22 -15.80 21.59
N VAL A 134 -58.44 -16.86 21.47
CA VAL A 134 -58.68 -18.13 22.18
C VAL A 134 -58.71 -17.93 23.69
N LEU A 135 -57.79 -17.16 24.25
CA LEU A 135 -57.76 -16.88 25.69
C LEU A 135 -59.03 -16.16 26.17
N TYR A 136 -59.46 -15.10 25.46
CA TYR A 136 -60.67 -14.35 25.79
C TYR A 136 -61.91 -15.25 25.85
N PHE A 137 -62.13 -16.09 24.83
CA PHE A 137 -63.29 -16.98 24.81
C PHE A 137 -63.21 -18.07 25.88
N VAL A 138 -62.03 -18.64 26.12
CA VAL A 138 -61.82 -19.63 27.17
C VAL A 138 -62.10 -19.04 28.55
N ASP A 139 -61.56 -17.86 28.86
CA ASP A 139 -61.74 -17.21 30.16
C ASP A 139 -63.22 -16.82 30.37
N ARG A 140 -63.91 -16.31 29.35
CA ARG A 140 -65.36 -16.02 29.43
C ARG A 140 -66.21 -17.26 29.67
N ILE A 141 -65.87 -18.41 29.06
CA ILE A 141 -66.58 -19.67 29.31
C ILE A 141 -66.35 -20.13 30.75
N LEU A 142 -65.12 -20.04 31.26
CA LEU A 142 -64.77 -20.45 32.62
C LEU A 142 -65.33 -19.51 33.70
N GLU A 143 -65.56 -18.24 33.39
CA GLU A 143 -66.29 -17.30 34.26
C GLU A 143 -67.76 -17.72 34.46
N ILE A 144 -68.41 -18.23 33.41
CA ILE A 144 -69.82 -18.65 33.46
C ILE A 144 -69.94 -20.07 34.05
N ASP A 145 -69.08 -20.99 33.61
CA ASP A 145 -69.01 -22.37 34.08
C ASP A 145 -67.57 -22.76 34.44
N PRO A 146 -67.17 -22.56 35.72
CA PRO A 146 -65.84 -22.95 36.20
C PRO A 146 -65.55 -24.45 36.11
N ALA A 147 -66.58 -25.30 35.94
CA ALA A 147 -66.43 -26.74 35.79
C ALA A 147 -66.35 -27.20 34.31
N ASN A 148 -66.35 -26.27 33.36
CA ASN A 148 -66.28 -26.57 31.93
C ASN A 148 -64.92 -27.19 31.56
N LYS A 149 -64.93 -28.51 31.34
CA LYS A 149 -63.71 -29.27 31.07
C LYS A 149 -63.04 -28.89 29.75
N ASP A 150 -63.81 -28.61 28.70
CA ASP A 150 -63.25 -28.34 27.37
C ASP A 150 -62.50 -26.99 27.32
N ALA A 151 -63.06 -25.96 27.97
CA ALA A 151 -62.41 -24.67 28.10
C ALA A 151 -61.15 -24.77 28.99
N ALA A 152 -61.23 -25.49 30.11
CA ALA A 152 -60.09 -25.73 31.00
C ALA A 152 -58.95 -26.49 30.30
N ASP A 153 -59.27 -27.57 29.56
CA ASP A 153 -58.30 -28.35 28.79
C ASP A 153 -57.68 -27.51 27.65
N THR A 154 -58.47 -26.63 27.02
CA THR A 154 -57.97 -25.70 25.98
C THR A 154 -57.00 -24.69 26.57
N ARG A 155 -57.33 -24.08 27.72
CA ARG A 155 -56.43 -23.19 28.47
C ARG A 155 -55.12 -23.89 28.82
N ALA A 156 -55.20 -25.14 29.28
CA ALA A 156 -54.04 -25.94 29.66
C ALA A 156 -53.13 -26.27 28.46
N ARG A 157 -53.70 -26.64 27.31
CA ARG A 157 -52.94 -26.85 26.06
C ARG A 157 -52.23 -25.59 25.57
N LEU A 158 -52.90 -24.45 25.69
CA LEU A 158 -52.35 -23.15 25.32
C LEU A 158 -51.14 -22.82 26.20
N ALA A 159 -51.29 -22.95 27.52
CA ALA A 159 -50.23 -22.79 28.50
C ALA A 159 -49.04 -23.71 28.24
N ASP A 160 -49.28 -24.99 28.04
CA ASP A 160 -48.24 -25.99 27.77
C ASP A 160 -47.46 -25.69 26.47
N THR A 161 -48.14 -25.17 25.45
CA THR A 161 -47.51 -24.73 24.20
C THR A 161 -46.54 -23.57 24.41
N PHE A 162 -46.99 -22.51 25.08
CA PHE A 162 -46.14 -21.35 25.36
C PHE A 162 -45.00 -21.70 26.34
N ARG A 163 -45.26 -22.55 27.33
CA ARG A 163 -44.24 -23.04 28.29
C ARG A 163 -43.13 -23.80 27.59
N ARG A 164 -43.47 -24.77 26.73
CA ARG A 164 -42.46 -25.50 25.95
C ARG A 164 -41.60 -24.58 25.09
N ARG A 165 -42.22 -23.60 24.41
CA ARG A 165 -41.48 -22.63 23.58
C ARG A 165 -40.58 -21.73 24.41
N ALA A 166 -41.09 -21.23 25.54
CA ALA A 166 -40.35 -20.38 26.47
C ALA A 166 -39.12 -21.08 27.04
N GLU A 167 -39.29 -22.31 27.53
CA GLU A 167 -38.22 -23.13 28.10
C GLU A 167 -37.20 -23.56 27.05
N LEU A 168 -37.64 -23.90 25.83
CA LEU A 168 -36.74 -24.24 24.74
C LEU A 168 -35.89 -23.03 24.31
N ALA A 169 -36.50 -21.84 24.22
CA ALA A 169 -35.77 -20.61 23.91
C ALA A 169 -34.80 -20.24 25.04
N TYR A 170 -35.22 -20.37 26.29
CA TYR A 170 -34.38 -20.16 27.46
C TYR A 170 -33.16 -21.10 27.45
N ALA A 171 -33.37 -22.40 27.21
CA ALA A 171 -32.30 -23.39 27.14
C ALA A 171 -31.31 -23.17 25.98
N ARG A 172 -31.72 -22.43 24.95
CA ARG A 172 -30.87 -22.03 23.82
C ARG A 172 -30.23 -20.66 24.00
N GLU A 173 -30.45 -20.01 25.14
CA GLU A 173 -30.02 -18.63 25.41
C GLU A 173 -30.58 -17.61 24.40
N ASP A 174 -31.71 -17.94 23.78
CA ASP A 174 -32.48 -17.01 22.96
C ASP A 174 -33.39 -16.19 23.87
N TRP A 175 -32.76 -15.26 24.60
CA TRP A 175 -33.41 -14.49 25.66
C TRP A 175 -34.57 -13.64 25.16
N LEU A 176 -34.51 -13.12 23.92
CA LEU A 176 -35.59 -12.32 23.32
C LEU A 176 -36.83 -13.17 23.03
N GLU A 177 -36.65 -14.33 22.39
CA GLU A 177 -37.77 -15.24 22.15
C GLU A 177 -38.28 -15.81 23.47
N SER A 178 -37.41 -16.13 24.43
CA SER A 178 -37.81 -16.60 25.75
C SER A 178 -38.66 -15.56 26.49
N GLU A 179 -38.22 -14.30 26.54
CA GLU A 179 -38.97 -13.20 27.16
C GLU A 179 -40.37 -13.07 26.55
N LYS A 180 -40.47 -13.09 25.22
CA LYS A 180 -41.74 -13.03 24.50
C LYS A 180 -42.68 -14.17 24.89
N GLN A 181 -42.19 -15.40 24.96
CA GLN A 181 -43.03 -16.56 25.29
C GLN A 181 -43.42 -16.57 26.78
N TYR A 182 -42.56 -16.10 27.69
CA TYR A 182 -42.91 -15.93 29.10
C TYR A 182 -43.90 -14.79 29.35
N LYS A 183 -43.82 -13.68 28.61
CA LYS A 183 -44.87 -12.63 28.63
C LYS A 183 -46.22 -13.18 28.17
N ASN A 184 -46.23 -14.04 27.15
CA ASN A 184 -47.44 -14.76 26.72
C ASN A 184 -48.00 -15.68 27.82
N LEU A 185 -47.14 -16.36 28.59
CA LEU A 185 -47.57 -17.16 29.73
C LEU A 185 -48.13 -16.31 30.87
N LEU A 186 -47.56 -15.12 31.11
CA LEU A 186 -48.05 -14.20 32.13
C LEU A 186 -49.48 -13.71 31.81
N LEU A 187 -49.86 -13.59 30.54
CA LEU A 187 -51.25 -13.33 30.14
C LEU A 187 -52.19 -14.46 30.56
N LEU A 188 -51.74 -15.72 30.54
CA LEU A 188 -52.52 -16.90 30.94
C LEU A 188 -52.59 -17.08 32.46
N PHE A 189 -51.53 -16.66 33.17
CA PHE A 189 -51.41 -16.77 34.62
C PHE A 189 -50.86 -15.48 35.23
N PRO A 190 -51.70 -14.41 35.34
CA PRO A 190 -51.23 -13.10 35.81
C PRO A 190 -50.67 -13.11 37.24
N GLU A 191 -51.18 -14.02 38.08
CA GLU A 191 -50.81 -14.15 39.49
C GLU A 191 -49.68 -15.18 39.75
N ASP A 192 -49.12 -15.79 38.69
CA ASP A 192 -48.03 -16.76 38.82
C ASP A 192 -46.68 -16.05 39.00
N GLY A 193 -46.30 -15.90 40.27
CA GLY A 193 -45.04 -15.27 40.66
C GLY A 193 -43.80 -15.94 40.04
N ALA A 194 -43.84 -17.24 39.72
CA ALA A 194 -42.69 -17.93 39.13
C ALA A 194 -42.44 -17.48 37.68
N ILE A 195 -43.49 -17.10 36.93
CA ILE A 195 -43.33 -16.51 35.59
C ILE A 195 -42.73 -15.11 35.70
N GLY A 196 -43.16 -14.33 36.70
CA GLY A 196 -42.59 -13.01 37.01
C GLY A 196 -41.10 -13.07 37.33
N GLU A 197 -40.70 -13.93 38.28
CA GLU A 197 -39.29 -14.16 38.65
C GLU A 197 -38.45 -14.56 37.43
N ARG A 198 -38.99 -15.40 36.55
CA ARG A 198 -38.27 -15.82 35.33
C ARG A 198 -38.09 -14.68 34.33
N LEU A 199 -39.10 -13.82 34.16
CA LEU A 199 -38.99 -12.64 33.30
C LEU A 199 -37.96 -11.65 33.83
N GLU A 200 -37.89 -11.43 35.15
CA GLU A 200 -36.83 -10.63 35.77
C GLU A 200 -35.45 -11.22 35.52
N GLU A 201 -35.29 -12.54 35.61
CA GLU A 201 -34.04 -13.21 35.28
C GLU A 201 -33.65 -13.00 33.81
N ILE A 202 -34.58 -13.19 32.87
CA ILE A 202 -34.33 -13.00 31.43
C ILE A 202 -33.96 -11.53 31.14
N ALA A 203 -34.64 -10.58 31.76
CA ALA A 203 -34.30 -9.16 31.64
C ALA A 203 -32.87 -8.89 32.12
N ALA A 204 -32.47 -9.43 33.28
CA ALA A 204 -31.11 -9.32 33.78
C ALA A 204 -30.07 -9.94 32.82
N ARG A 205 -30.40 -11.05 32.14
CA ARG A 205 -29.53 -11.66 31.11
C ARG A 205 -29.39 -10.79 29.86
N LEU A 206 -30.49 -10.19 29.41
CA LEU A 206 -30.50 -9.26 28.28
C LEU A 206 -29.66 -8.01 28.60
N ASP A 207 -29.85 -7.43 29.79
CA ASP A 207 -29.08 -6.28 30.25
C ASP A 207 -27.59 -6.61 30.38
N ALA A 208 -27.24 -7.76 30.96
CA ALA A 208 -25.85 -8.22 31.04
C ALA A 208 -25.21 -8.39 29.66
N ARG A 209 -25.97 -8.86 28.66
CA ARG A 209 -25.48 -9.00 27.28
C ARG A 209 -25.25 -7.64 26.60
N VAL A 210 -26.11 -6.65 26.89
CA VAL A 210 -25.92 -5.27 26.42
C VAL A 210 -24.68 -4.66 27.07
N GLN A 211 -24.54 -4.80 28.39
CA GLN A 211 -23.38 -4.31 29.15
C GLN A 211 -22.07 -4.95 28.65
N ASP A 212 -22.00 -6.28 28.49
CA ASP A 212 -20.80 -6.94 27.97
C ASP A 212 -20.44 -6.44 26.56
N ARG A 213 -21.43 -6.24 25.68
CA ARG A 213 -21.19 -5.65 24.36
C ARG A 213 -20.64 -4.23 24.45
N GLU A 214 -21.20 -3.39 25.32
CA GLU A 214 -20.71 -2.03 25.53
C GLU A 214 -19.29 -2.00 26.10
N GLU A 215 -18.97 -2.87 27.05
CA GLU A 215 -17.62 -3.03 27.57
C GLU A 215 -16.64 -3.51 26.49
N GLN A 216 -17.03 -4.48 25.66
CA GLN A 216 -16.23 -4.92 24.53
C GLN A 216 -15.94 -3.75 23.57
N ILE A 217 -16.96 -2.95 23.24
CA ILE A 217 -16.80 -1.75 22.40
C ILE A 217 -15.84 -0.75 23.06
N ALA A 218 -15.98 -0.51 24.37
CA ALA A 218 -15.09 0.39 25.11
C ALA A 218 -13.64 -0.09 25.10
N ARG A 219 -13.39 -1.41 25.27
CA ARG A 219 -12.06 -2.01 25.16
C ARG A 219 -11.46 -1.83 23.77
N TRP A 220 -12.23 -2.08 22.71
CA TRP A 220 -11.76 -1.88 21.34
C TRP A 220 -11.51 -0.42 21.00
N ARG A 221 -12.34 0.50 21.52
CA ARG A 221 -12.14 1.95 21.39
C ARG A 221 -10.83 2.40 22.01
N ALA A 222 -10.56 1.99 23.26
CA ALA A 222 -9.30 2.30 23.93
C ALA A 222 -8.09 1.75 23.16
N ARG A 223 -8.21 0.56 22.56
CA ARG A 223 -7.16 -0.03 21.70
C ARG A 223 -6.94 0.80 20.43
N ALA A 224 -8.01 1.24 19.76
CA ALA A 224 -7.92 2.08 18.57
C ALA A 224 -7.22 3.41 18.88
N GLU A 225 -7.62 4.09 19.96
CA GLU A 225 -7.02 5.36 20.39
C GLU A 225 -5.54 5.20 20.78
N ALA A 226 -5.19 4.13 21.50
CA ALA A 226 -3.80 3.82 21.83
C ALA A 226 -2.95 3.54 20.58
N ALA A 227 -3.48 2.78 19.63
CA ALA A 227 -2.81 2.46 18.37
C ALA A 227 -2.55 3.71 17.52
N MET A 228 -3.54 4.62 17.44
CA MET A 228 -3.38 5.92 16.78
C MET A 228 -2.28 6.76 17.41
N LYS A 229 -2.22 6.81 18.75
CA LYS A 229 -1.23 7.59 19.49
C LYS A 229 0.21 7.14 19.23
N VAL A 230 0.44 5.84 19.03
CA VAL A 230 1.77 5.28 18.74
C VAL A 230 2.06 5.16 17.24
N GLY A 231 1.10 5.53 16.38
CA GLY A 231 1.26 5.48 14.92
C GLY A 231 1.07 4.10 14.28
N SER A 232 0.53 3.12 15.03
CA SER A 232 0.11 1.81 14.51
C SER A 232 -1.28 1.94 13.87
N LEU A 233 -1.30 2.38 12.60
CA LEU A 233 -2.55 2.83 11.95
C LEU A 233 -3.19 1.74 11.08
N LEU A 234 -2.38 1.01 10.31
CA LEU A 234 -2.82 0.01 9.35
C LEU A 234 -2.00 -1.28 9.45
N PRO A 235 -2.49 -2.41 8.90
CA PRO A 235 -1.67 -3.59 8.69
C PRO A 235 -0.41 -3.28 7.84
N PRO A 236 0.70 -4.02 8.04
CA PRO A 236 0.84 -5.24 8.83
C PRO A 236 1.09 -5.03 10.33
N ASP A 237 1.03 -3.78 10.83
CA ASP A 237 1.28 -3.50 12.23
C ASP A 237 0.31 -4.31 13.10
N ARG A 238 0.87 -5.03 14.07
CA ARG A 238 0.07 -5.74 15.07
C ARG A 238 -0.64 -4.68 15.92
N ASP A 239 -1.91 -4.94 16.22
CA ASP A 239 -2.73 -4.05 17.04
C ASP A 239 -2.94 -2.66 16.45
N ASN A 240 -3.18 -2.61 15.14
CA ASN A 240 -3.46 -1.36 14.44
C ASN A 240 -4.87 -0.80 14.72
N ALA A 241 -4.99 0.51 14.53
CA ALA A 241 -6.24 1.23 14.77
C ALA A 241 -7.40 0.77 13.87
N LEU A 242 -7.14 0.46 12.59
CA LEU A 242 -8.19 0.03 11.65
C LEU A 242 -8.85 -1.29 12.07
N ASP A 243 -8.06 -2.28 12.52
CA ASP A 243 -8.58 -3.57 12.97
C ASP A 243 -9.39 -3.44 14.25
N ALA A 244 -8.98 -2.56 15.17
CA ALA A 244 -9.76 -2.23 16.37
C ALA A 244 -11.10 -1.58 16.00
N ILE A 245 -11.11 -0.60 15.07
CA ILE A 245 -12.34 0.05 14.59
C ILE A 245 -13.28 -0.96 13.90
N ARG A 246 -12.74 -1.83 13.04
CA ARG A 246 -13.52 -2.90 12.39
C ARG A 246 -14.09 -3.91 13.38
N SER A 247 -13.45 -4.09 14.52
CA SER A 247 -13.97 -4.93 15.61
C SER A 247 -15.18 -4.30 16.29
N ILE A 248 -15.17 -2.97 16.49
CA ILE A 248 -16.35 -2.22 16.93
C ILE A 248 -17.48 -2.33 15.90
N GLN A 249 -17.18 -2.14 14.61
CA GLN A 249 -18.18 -2.22 13.53
C GLN A 249 -18.87 -3.59 13.45
N ARG A 250 -18.20 -4.69 13.82
CA ARG A 250 -18.81 -6.03 13.90
C ARG A 250 -19.77 -6.18 15.07
N LEU A 251 -19.52 -5.48 16.18
CA LEU A 251 -20.38 -5.50 17.38
C LEU A 251 -21.57 -4.55 17.25
N ASP A 252 -21.35 -3.38 16.65
CA ASP A 252 -22.33 -2.33 16.42
C ASP A 252 -22.00 -1.56 15.12
N PRO A 253 -22.61 -1.93 13.98
CA PRO A 253 -22.37 -1.29 12.69
C PRO A 253 -22.75 0.20 12.63
N ASN A 254 -23.64 0.65 13.52
CA ASN A 254 -24.16 2.03 13.54
C ASN A 254 -23.49 2.89 14.61
N ASN A 255 -22.42 2.41 15.22
CA ASN A 255 -21.73 3.14 16.28
C ASN A 255 -21.17 4.47 15.76
N GLY A 256 -21.58 5.59 16.39
CA GLY A 256 -21.19 6.94 15.98
C GLY A 256 -19.68 7.17 15.99
N TYR A 257 -18.94 6.49 16.87
CA TYR A 257 -17.48 6.60 16.98
C TYR A 257 -16.75 6.19 15.70
N ILE A 258 -17.28 5.21 14.94
CA ILE A 258 -16.59 4.62 13.78
C ILE A 258 -16.25 5.69 12.74
N ARG A 259 -17.20 6.60 12.45
CA ARG A 259 -17.02 7.64 11.44
C ARG A 259 -15.89 8.61 11.83
N GLU A 260 -15.89 9.05 13.08
CA GLU A 260 -14.89 9.97 13.63
C GLU A 260 -13.51 9.31 13.69
N ALA A 261 -13.46 8.06 14.15
CA ALA A 261 -12.22 7.30 14.26
C ALA A 261 -11.57 7.03 12.90
N ILE A 262 -12.36 6.69 11.88
CA ILE A 262 -11.86 6.53 10.50
C ILE A 262 -11.35 7.87 9.97
N ALA A 263 -12.08 8.97 10.17
CA ALA A 263 -11.64 10.29 9.72
C ALA A 263 -10.30 10.70 10.36
N HIS A 264 -10.15 10.50 11.67
CA HIS A 264 -8.91 10.81 12.37
C HIS A 264 -7.73 9.90 11.96
N LEU A 265 -7.99 8.60 11.76
CA LEU A 265 -6.99 7.66 11.23
C LEU A 265 -6.48 8.10 9.87
N LYS A 266 -7.39 8.49 8.96
CA LYS A 266 -7.06 9.00 7.63
C LYS A 266 -6.18 10.24 7.72
N GLU A 267 -6.54 11.21 8.57
CA GLU A 267 -5.76 12.43 8.80
C GLU A 267 -4.34 12.12 9.29
N LEU A 268 -4.19 11.24 10.29
CA LEU A 268 -2.88 10.83 10.81
C LEU A 268 -2.00 10.19 9.72
N MET A 269 -2.60 9.36 8.88
CA MET A 269 -1.89 8.74 7.75
C MET A 269 -1.45 9.75 6.70
N GLN A 270 -2.33 10.68 6.32
CA GLN A 270 -2.04 11.74 5.36
C GLN A 270 -0.90 12.62 5.87
N ASN A 271 -0.97 13.05 7.14
CA ASN A 271 0.07 13.83 7.79
C ASN A 271 1.42 13.07 7.85
N ARG A 272 1.40 11.76 8.11
CA ARG A 272 2.63 10.94 8.11
C ARG A 272 3.26 10.87 6.71
N GLY A 273 2.45 10.63 5.67
CA GLY A 273 2.91 10.63 4.29
C GLY A 273 3.48 11.98 3.86
N ASP A 274 2.83 13.07 4.28
CA ASP A 274 3.28 14.44 3.99
C ASP A 274 4.56 14.84 4.72
N ALA A 275 4.72 14.41 5.98
CA ALA A 275 5.96 14.58 6.71
C ALA A 275 7.13 13.87 6.01
N LYS A 276 6.89 12.68 5.43
CA LYS A 276 7.90 11.97 4.62
C LYS A 276 8.21 12.68 3.32
N ILE A 277 7.22 13.27 2.64
CA ILE A 277 7.46 14.17 1.50
C ILE A 277 8.35 15.35 1.92
N ALA A 278 8.03 16.01 3.03
CA ALA A 278 8.82 17.14 3.54
C ALA A 278 10.25 16.72 3.91
N ALA A 279 10.43 15.49 4.41
CA ALA A 279 11.74 14.88 4.67
C ALA A 279 12.45 14.35 3.40
N SER A 280 11.86 14.51 2.22
CA SER A 280 12.34 13.92 0.95
C SER A 280 12.44 12.38 0.97
N ASP A 281 11.79 11.71 1.91
CA ASP A 281 11.61 10.26 1.93
C ASP A 281 10.46 9.88 0.99
N TRP A 282 10.69 10.03 -0.32
CA TRP A 282 9.71 9.74 -1.36
C TRP A 282 9.28 8.27 -1.36
N ALA A 283 10.20 7.35 -1.06
CA ALA A 283 9.90 5.92 -1.02
C ALA A 283 8.98 5.57 0.16
N GLY A 284 9.25 6.11 1.35
CA GLY A 284 8.40 5.93 2.51
C GLY A 284 7.04 6.62 2.36
N ALA A 285 7.00 7.82 1.75
CA ALA A 285 5.75 8.50 1.44
C ALA A 285 4.89 7.69 0.46
N ARG A 286 5.50 7.13 -0.59
CA ARG A 286 4.83 6.22 -1.53
C ARG A 286 4.22 5.02 -0.82
N ALA A 287 4.96 4.41 0.10
CA ALA A 287 4.47 3.26 0.87
C ALA A 287 3.24 3.64 1.71
N ASP A 288 3.28 4.77 2.40
CA ASP A 288 2.16 5.26 3.22
C ASP A 288 0.91 5.55 2.39
N PHE A 289 1.03 6.30 1.29
CA PHE A 289 -0.13 6.62 0.45
C PHE A 289 -0.69 5.40 -0.28
N ARG A 290 0.14 4.44 -0.68
CA ARG A 290 -0.33 3.17 -1.26
C ARG A 290 -1.08 2.33 -0.22
N ALA A 291 -0.54 2.22 0.99
CA ALA A 291 -1.24 1.52 2.07
C ALA A 291 -2.59 2.18 2.38
N MET A 292 -2.61 3.51 2.46
CA MET A 292 -3.85 4.27 2.65
C MET A 292 -4.89 3.96 1.56
N LEU A 293 -4.50 4.00 0.27
CA LEU A 293 -5.41 3.72 -0.85
C LEU A 293 -5.81 2.25 -0.99
N GLN A 294 -5.05 1.32 -0.41
CA GLN A 294 -5.44 -0.09 -0.35
C GLN A 294 -6.67 -0.31 0.54
N TYR A 295 -6.78 0.42 1.65
CA TYR A 295 -7.90 0.30 2.59
C TYR A 295 -8.97 1.37 2.40
N PHE A 296 -8.62 2.51 1.82
CA PHE A 296 -9.49 3.66 1.55
C PHE A 296 -9.32 4.13 0.09
N PRO A 297 -9.75 3.33 -0.89
CA PRO A 297 -9.56 3.63 -2.31
C PRO A 297 -10.25 4.93 -2.75
N GLU A 298 -11.26 5.39 -2.02
CA GLU A 298 -11.99 6.64 -2.24
C GLU A 298 -11.21 7.90 -1.80
N ASP A 299 -10.09 7.78 -1.09
CA ASP A 299 -9.34 8.92 -0.59
C ASP A 299 -8.64 9.70 -1.72
N THR A 300 -9.27 10.77 -2.16
CA THR A 300 -8.78 11.61 -3.28
C THR A 300 -7.49 12.33 -2.93
N TYR A 301 -7.31 12.72 -1.66
CA TYR A 301 -6.10 13.38 -1.18
C TYR A 301 -4.86 12.49 -1.37
N SER A 302 -4.88 11.28 -0.82
CA SER A 302 -3.76 10.34 -0.93
C SER A 302 -3.48 9.94 -2.36
N ARG A 303 -4.51 9.89 -3.22
CA ARG A 303 -4.34 9.64 -4.65
C ARG A 303 -3.53 10.74 -5.33
N ALA A 304 -3.88 12.00 -5.12
CA ALA A 304 -3.16 13.14 -5.68
C ALA A 304 -1.72 13.25 -5.15
N ARG A 305 -1.52 12.98 -3.85
CA ARG A 305 -0.18 12.95 -3.24
C ARG A 305 0.66 11.81 -3.81
N LEU A 306 0.09 10.61 -3.97
CA LEU A 306 0.79 9.48 -4.58
C LEU A 306 1.24 9.77 -6.01
N GLU A 307 0.38 10.39 -6.83
CA GLU A 307 0.75 10.79 -8.20
C GLU A 307 1.97 11.75 -8.20
N THR A 308 1.97 12.73 -7.29
CA THR A 308 3.10 13.65 -7.11
C THR A 308 4.37 12.90 -6.72
N VAL A 309 4.28 11.96 -5.78
CA VAL A 309 5.41 11.15 -5.31
C VAL A 309 5.97 10.27 -6.43
N GLU A 310 5.10 9.60 -7.19
CA GLU A 310 5.53 8.74 -8.31
C GLU A 310 6.20 9.55 -9.41
N SER A 311 5.68 10.74 -9.73
CA SER A 311 6.32 11.66 -10.69
C SER A 311 7.73 12.03 -10.24
N ARG A 312 7.91 12.42 -8.97
CA ARG A 312 9.24 12.75 -8.41
C ARG A 312 10.21 11.58 -8.43
N LEU A 313 9.74 10.38 -8.10
CA LEU A 313 10.55 9.17 -8.15
C LEU A 313 10.97 8.84 -9.59
N ALA A 314 10.07 9.03 -10.56
CA ALA A 314 10.37 8.83 -11.98
C ALA A 314 11.39 9.85 -12.50
N GLU A 315 11.24 11.14 -12.17
CA GLU A 315 12.21 12.20 -12.49
C GLU A 315 13.61 11.88 -11.93
N ALA A 316 13.68 11.45 -10.66
CA ALA A 316 14.93 11.08 -10.01
C ALA A 316 15.58 9.85 -10.69
N ALA A 317 14.79 8.83 -10.99
CA ALA A 317 15.28 7.63 -11.69
C ALA A 317 15.77 7.95 -13.10
N GLN A 318 15.08 8.82 -13.83
CA GLN A 318 15.48 9.28 -15.16
C GLN A 318 16.79 10.07 -15.10
N THR A 319 16.91 10.97 -14.12
CA THR A 319 18.13 11.77 -13.92
C THR A 319 19.33 10.88 -13.63
N GLU A 320 19.17 9.88 -12.77
CA GLU A 320 20.25 8.94 -12.46
C GLU A 320 20.64 8.09 -13.67
N ARG A 321 19.64 7.64 -14.44
CA ARG A 321 19.87 6.94 -15.70
C ARG A 321 20.66 7.80 -16.70
N GLN A 322 20.28 9.06 -16.90
CA GLN A 322 21.00 9.98 -17.78
C GLN A 322 22.45 10.19 -17.33
N LYS A 323 22.69 10.39 -16.02
CA LYS A 323 24.06 10.49 -15.48
C LYS A 323 24.87 9.22 -15.72
N SER A 324 24.26 8.05 -15.57
CA SER A 324 24.92 6.78 -15.85
C SER A 324 25.27 6.61 -17.33
N GLU A 325 24.33 6.95 -18.23
CA GLU A 325 24.52 6.89 -19.68
C GLU A 325 25.59 7.89 -20.15
N GLU A 326 25.61 9.10 -19.59
CA GLU A 326 26.65 10.10 -19.86
C GLU A 326 28.02 9.64 -19.38
N LYS A 327 28.10 9.08 -18.15
CA LYS A 327 29.33 8.51 -17.60
C LYS A 327 29.86 7.37 -18.47
N GLU A 328 28.99 6.47 -18.91
CA GLU A 328 29.35 5.37 -19.81
C GLU A 328 29.73 5.86 -21.21
N SER A 329 29.03 6.85 -21.75
CA SER A 329 29.39 7.49 -23.02
C SER A 329 30.79 8.10 -22.94
N ARG A 330 31.07 8.88 -21.89
CA ARG A 330 32.38 9.49 -21.65
C ARG A 330 33.48 8.44 -21.48
N ALA A 331 33.20 7.35 -20.75
CA ALA A 331 34.12 6.23 -20.60
C ALA A 331 34.42 5.55 -21.94
N ARG A 332 33.40 5.34 -22.78
CA ARG A 332 33.56 4.79 -24.14
C ARG A 332 34.42 5.68 -25.04
N VAL A 333 34.15 6.99 -25.07
CA VAL A 333 34.96 7.95 -25.84
C VAL A 333 36.42 7.95 -25.36
N THR A 334 36.65 7.90 -24.05
CA THR A 334 38.00 7.82 -23.47
C THR A 334 38.72 6.53 -23.85
N ALA A 335 38.02 5.38 -23.76
CA ALA A 335 38.56 4.09 -24.14
C ALA A 335 38.88 4.02 -25.65
N LEU A 336 38.01 4.58 -26.49
CA LEU A 336 38.21 4.65 -27.93
C LEU A 336 39.44 5.48 -28.29
N ARG A 337 39.64 6.64 -27.64
CA ARG A 337 40.87 7.44 -27.78
C ARG A 337 42.12 6.64 -27.44
N GLN A 338 42.10 5.90 -26.33
CA GLN A 338 43.23 5.07 -25.89
C GLN A 338 43.52 3.93 -26.87
N SER A 339 42.47 3.25 -27.36
CA SER A 339 42.59 2.18 -28.36
C SER A 339 43.17 2.71 -29.68
N ALA A 340 42.65 3.84 -30.18
CA ALA A 340 43.11 4.47 -31.41
C ALA A 340 44.60 4.84 -31.34
N LEU A 341 45.04 5.39 -30.20
CA LEU A 341 46.45 5.69 -29.93
C LEU A 341 47.31 4.42 -29.84
N GLN A 342 46.81 3.36 -29.20
CA GLN A 342 47.52 2.07 -29.12
C GLN A 342 47.68 1.44 -30.50
N SER A 343 46.63 1.43 -31.32
CA SER A 343 46.67 0.96 -32.70
C SER A 343 47.69 1.74 -33.53
N PHE A 344 47.78 3.07 -33.35
CA PHE A 344 48.81 3.90 -33.99
C PHE A 344 50.21 3.46 -33.58
N ARG A 345 50.46 3.36 -32.25
CA ARG A 345 51.76 2.96 -31.70
C ARG A 345 52.19 1.55 -32.11
N ALA A 346 51.22 0.65 -32.32
CA ALA A 346 51.45 -0.70 -32.82
C ALA A 346 51.68 -0.77 -34.34
N GLY A 347 51.60 0.36 -35.07
CA GLY A 347 51.72 0.41 -36.52
C GLY A 347 50.49 -0.10 -37.27
N ALA A 348 49.37 -0.38 -36.58
CA ALA A 348 48.11 -0.80 -37.17
C ALA A 348 47.33 0.42 -37.72
N TYR A 349 47.90 1.08 -38.72
CA TYR A 349 47.45 2.40 -39.18
C TYR A 349 46.03 2.43 -39.75
N GLU A 350 45.59 1.38 -40.48
CA GLU A 350 44.21 1.30 -40.97
C GLU A 350 43.20 1.23 -39.84
N LYS A 351 43.50 0.42 -38.81
CA LYS A 351 42.68 0.30 -37.62
C LYS A 351 42.66 1.63 -36.84
N SER A 352 43.82 2.27 -36.69
CA SER A 352 43.94 3.56 -36.02
C SER A 352 43.11 4.65 -36.71
N ILE A 353 43.15 4.73 -38.05
CA ILE A 353 42.32 5.67 -38.82
C ILE A 353 40.83 5.43 -38.56
N ALA A 354 40.39 4.17 -38.56
CA ALA A 354 39.00 3.82 -38.30
C ALA A 354 38.57 4.20 -36.86
N GLU A 355 39.39 3.88 -35.86
CA GLU A 355 39.10 4.18 -34.45
C GLU A 355 39.11 5.70 -34.16
N TRP A 356 40.05 6.45 -34.74
CA TRP A 356 40.05 7.92 -34.65
C TRP A 356 38.87 8.54 -35.42
N GLY A 357 38.46 7.96 -36.55
CA GLY A 357 37.26 8.37 -37.27
C GLY A 357 35.99 8.15 -36.45
N GLU A 358 35.91 7.03 -35.72
CA GLU A 358 34.81 6.78 -34.78
C GLU A 358 34.85 7.77 -33.61
N TYR A 359 36.03 8.07 -33.07
CA TYR A 359 36.22 9.06 -32.00
C TYR A 359 35.74 10.46 -32.42
N LEU A 360 36.03 10.86 -33.66
CA LEU A 360 35.61 12.15 -34.22
C LEU A 360 34.09 12.28 -34.35
N LYS A 361 33.29 11.20 -34.30
CA LYS A 361 31.82 11.30 -34.25
C LYS A 361 31.35 11.92 -32.94
N SER A 362 32.07 11.67 -31.84
CA SER A 362 31.78 12.25 -30.52
C SER A 362 32.53 13.55 -30.29
N GLU A 363 33.78 13.64 -30.75
CA GLU A 363 34.68 14.78 -30.54
C GLU A 363 35.14 15.38 -31.89
N PRO A 364 34.24 16.01 -32.67
CA PRO A 364 34.52 16.43 -34.05
C PRO A 364 35.59 17.51 -34.20
N ALA A 365 35.93 18.21 -33.11
CA ALA A 365 36.92 19.29 -33.05
C ALA A 365 38.25 18.84 -32.42
N SER A 366 38.59 17.55 -32.46
CA SER A 366 39.84 17.03 -31.91
C SER A 366 41.02 17.18 -32.88
N ASP A 367 41.92 18.14 -32.64
CA ASP A 367 43.16 18.31 -33.42
C ASP A 367 44.07 17.08 -33.33
N GLU A 368 44.11 16.43 -32.17
CA GLU A 368 44.85 15.20 -31.92
C GLU A 368 44.41 14.06 -32.84
N ALA A 369 43.09 13.84 -32.99
CA ALA A 369 42.57 12.79 -33.85
C ALA A 369 42.95 13.03 -35.32
N TYR A 370 42.78 14.26 -35.82
CA TYR A 370 43.22 14.61 -37.18
C TYR A 370 44.74 14.48 -37.35
N PHE A 371 45.53 14.82 -36.33
CA PHE A 371 46.97 14.61 -36.35
C PHE A 371 47.32 13.13 -36.49
N TYR A 372 46.75 12.24 -35.67
CA TYR A 372 47.07 10.80 -35.73
C TYR A 372 46.50 10.13 -36.98
N ILE A 373 45.38 10.60 -37.54
CA ILE A 373 44.90 10.17 -38.86
C ILE A 373 45.92 10.58 -39.94
N GLY A 374 46.38 11.84 -39.91
CA GLY A 374 47.41 12.33 -40.83
C GLY A 374 48.71 11.54 -40.73
N ALA A 375 49.20 11.30 -39.52
CA ALA A 375 50.39 10.49 -39.27
C ALA A 375 50.21 9.04 -39.72
N SER A 376 49.02 8.45 -39.54
CA SER A 376 48.70 7.10 -40.02
C SER A 376 48.73 7.03 -41.55
N HIS A 377 48.15 8.03 -42.23
CA HIS A 377 48.23 8.14 -43.70
C HIS A 377 49.67 8.34 -44.19
N GLN A 378 50.48 9.16 -43.50
CA GLN A 378 51.89 9.36 -43.82
C GLN A 378 52.69 8.05 -43.74
N ASN A 379 52.50 7.27 -42.66
CA ASN A 379 53.16 5.97 -42.51
C ASN A 379 52.70 4.94 -43.56
N ARG A 380 51.48 5.09 -44.08
CA ARG A 380 50.97 4.33 -45.23
C ARG A 380 51.36 4.92 -46.59
N LYS A 381 52.23 5.93 -46.63
CA LYS A 381 52.68 6.65 -47.84
C LYS A 381 51.56 7.36 -48.61
N GLN A 382 50.44 7.62 -47.96
CA GLN A 382 49.31 8.40 -48.50
C GLN A 382 49.52 9.88 -48.16
N LEU A 383 50.55 10.46 -48.78
CA LEU A 383 51.17 11.73 -48.33
C LEU A 383 50.25 12.95 -48.52
N ASP A 384 49.46 12.99 -49.59
CA ASP A 384 48.52 14.10 -49.82
C ASP A 384 47.35 14.10 -48.82
N THR A 385 46.83 12.91 -48.51
CA THR A 385 45.81 12.75 -47.46
C THR A 385 46.37 13.09 -46.08
N ALA A 386 47.65 12.78 -45.83
CA ALA A 386 48.33 13.17 -44.59
C ALA A 386 48.40 14.69 -44.45
N ILE A 387 48.80 15.41 -45.51
CA ILE A 387 48.85 16.88 -45.53
C ILE A 387 47.48 17.47 -45.18
N LEU A 388 46.40 17.03 -45.83
CA LEU A 388 45.05 17.54 -45.56
C LEU A 388 44.63 17.36 -44.09
N ASN A 389 44.97 16.22 -43.49
CA ASN A 389 44.63 15.95 -42.09
C ASN A 389 45.51 16.74 -41.11
N PHE A 390 46.78 16.94 -41.41
CA PHE A 390 47.63 17.82 -40.60
C PHE A 390 47.21 19.29 -40.70
N GLU A 391 46.83 19.76 -41.89
CA GLU A 391 46.27 21.10 -42.07
C GLU A 391 44.97 21.24 -41.27
N LYS A 392 44.11 20.21 -41.27
CA LYS A 392 42.89 20.21 -40.45
C LYS A 392 43.20 20.24 -38.96
N SER A 393 44.20 19.49 -38.51
CA SER A 393 44.70 19.55 -37.14
C SER A 393 45.15 20.97 -36.76
N LEU A 394 45.91 21.64 -37.63
CA LEU A 394 46.35 23.02 -37.41
C LEU A 394 45.24 24.06 -37.48
N GLN A 395 44.18 23.83 -38.26
CA GLN A 395 42.99 24.69 -38.25
C GLN A 395 42.31 24.67 -36.88
N LEU A 396 42.31 23.51 -36.20
CA LEU A 396 41.72 23.35 -34.86
C LEU A 396 42.68 23.80 -33.75
N ASN A 397 43.97 23.50 -33.90
CA ASN A 397 45.02 23.87 -32.97
C ASN A 397 46.27 24.39 -33.71
N PRO A 398 46.38 25.72 -33.93
CA PRO A 398 47.53 26.35 -34.58
C PRO A 398 48.85 26.26 -33.80
N ARG A 399 48.85 25.61 -32.62
CA ARG A 399 50.04 25.41 -31.78
C ARG A 399 50.48 23.94 -31.75
N ASN A 400 49.88 23.07 -32.56
CA ASN A 400 50.31 21.68 -32.65
C ASN A 400 51.68 21.57 -33.35
N VAL A 401 52.73 21.43 -32.54
CA VAL A 401 54.12 21.39 -33.02
C VAL A 401 54.39 20.23 -33.95
N LEU A 402 53.80 19.07 -33.65
CA LEU A 402 53.99 17.85 -34.44
C LEU A 402 53.32 17.96 -35.82
N ALA A 403 52.15 18.60 -35.91
CA ALA A 403 51.49 18.84 -37.19
C ALA A 403 52.30 19.81 -38.06
N HIS A 404 52.82 20.91 -37.49
CA HIS A 404 53.73 21.82 -38.17
C HIS A 404 55.01 21.10 -38.65
N LEU A 405 55.63 20.30 -37.80
CA LEU A 405 56.81 19.54 -38.15
C LEU A 405 56.55 18.58 -39.33
N ASN A 406 55.50 17.76 -39.25
CA ASN A 406 55.20 16.80 -40.31
C ASN A 406 54.81 17.48 -41.62
N LEU A 407 54.09 18.60 -41.59
CA LEU A 407 53.83 19.40 -42.79
C LEU A 407 55.10 19.99 -43.37
N GLY A 408 55.99 20.54 -42.53
CA GLY A 408 57.28 21.08 -42.98
C GLY A 408 58.10 20.04 -43.74
N LEU A 409 58.19 18.83 -43.19
CA LEU A 409 58.87 17.70 -43.83
C LEU A 409 58.15 17.24 -45.10
N LEU A 410 56.82 17.13 -45.10
CA LEU A 410 56.07 16.71 -46.29
C LEU A 410 56.14 17.73 -47.42
N TYR A 411 56.13 19.03 -47.11
CA TYR A 411 56.29 20.08 -48.12
C TYR A 411 57.70 20.09 -48.71
N ASP A 412 58.74 19.81 -47.91
CA ASP A 412 60.12 19.66 -48.40
C ASP A 412 60.27 18.41 -49.28
N TYR A 413 60.03 17.22 -48.71
CA TYR A 413 60.42 15.97 -49.36
C TYR A 413 59.41 15.44 -50.39
N HIS A 414 58.11 15.73 -50.25
CA HIS A 414 57.08 15.22 -51.17
C HIS A 414 56.62 16.28 -52.19
N ARG A 415 56.40 17.52 -51.75
CA ARG A 415 55.94 18.60 -52.64
C ARG A 415 57.05 19.46 -53.21
N ASN A 416 58.26 19.39 -52.66
CA ASN A 416 59.39 20.29 -52.98
C ASN A 416 58.98 21.78 -52.96
N ASP A 417 58.05 22.14 -52.07
CA ASP A 417 57.58 23.50 -51.82
C ASP A 417 58.37 24.06 -50.64
N LEU A 418 59.57 24.57 -50.94
CA LEU A 418 60.54 25.05 -49.95
C LEU A 418 59.97 26.19 -49.09
N GLY A 419 59.11 27.04 -49.67
CA GLY A 419 58.50 28.17 -48.96
C GLY A 419 57.53 27.72 -47.87
N ARG A 420 56.62 26.79 -48.19
CA ARG A 420 55.71 26.23 -47.16
C ARG A 420 56.44 25.35 -46.16
N ALA A 421 57.43 24.60 -46.62
CA ALA A 421 58.29 23.80 -45.75
C ALA A 421 58.95 24.68 -44.68
N GLU A 422 59.61 25.77 -45.10
CA GLU A 422 60.24 26.73 -44.21
C GLU A 422 59.23 27.31 -43.22
N ALA A 423 58.08 27.81 -43.71
CA ALA A 423 57.08 28.46 -42.86
C ALA A 423 56.62 27.54 -41.72
N HIS A 424 56.36 26.27 -42.02
CA HIS A 424 55.96 25.30 -41.00
C HIS A 424 57.10 24.89 -40.06
N LEU A 425 58.33 24.74 -40.53
CA LEU A 425 59.48 24.44 -39.65
C LEU A 425 59.84 25.62 -38.74
N VAL A 426 59.75 26.86 -39.24
CA VAL A 426 59.89 28.08 -38.42
C VAL A 426 58.85 28.05 -37.31
N ARG A 427 57.60 27.75 -37.64
CA ARG A 427 56.53 27.70 -36.65
C ARG A 427 56.74 26.57 -35.62
N ALA A 428 57.15 25.38 -36.06
CA ALA A 428 57.50 24.28 -35.16
C ALA A 428 58.63 24.68 -34.19
N ARG A 429 59.64 25.41 -34.67
CA ARG A 429 60.74 25.93 -33.87
C ARG A 429 60.29 26.98 -32.85
N GLU A 430 59.47 27.95 -33.26
CA GLU A 430 58.91 28.97 -32.36
C GLU A 430 58.08 28.36 -31.23
N LEU A 431 57.43 27.23 -31.48
CA LEU A 431 56.64 26.51 -30.49
C LEU A 431 57.47 25.58 -29.60
N GLY A 432 58.80 25.56 -29.73
CA GLY A 432 59.73 24.83 -28.86
C GLY A 432 60.32 23.55 -29.45
N GLY A 433 59.92 23.16 -30.67
CA GLY A 433 60.37 21.92 -31.30
C GLY A 433 59.76 20.65 -30.68
N ALA A 434 60.24 19.49 -31.12
CA ALA A 434 59.85 18.17 -30.62
C ALA A 434 61.08 17.36 -30.23
N ASP A 435 60.93 16.24 -29.52
CA ASP A 435 62.06 15.47 -28.93
C ASP A 435 63.23 15.25 -29.90
N SER A 436 62.97 14.71 -31.10
CA SER A 436 64.00 14.46 -32.12
C SER A 436 64.32 15.68 -33.02
N TYR A 437 63.59 16.77 -32.85
CA TYR A 437 63.63 17.99 -33.66
C TYR A 437 63.69 19.22 -32.75
N THR A 438 64.83 19.40 -32.10
CA THR A 438 65.09 20.55 -31.23
C THR A 438 65.05 21.86 -32.03
N PRO A 439 64.86 23.02 -31.38
CA PRO A 439 64.92 24.32 -32.04
C PRO A 439 66.20 24.56 -32.85
N GLU A 440 67.34 24.02 -32.42
CA GLU A 440 68.64 24.11 -33.10
C GLU A 440 68.67 23.25 -34.36
N ARG A 441 68.16 22.01 -34.26
CA ARG A 441 68.05 21.13 -35.43
C ARG A 441 67.11 21.71 -36.48
N LEU A 442 65.96 22.23 -36.04
CA LEU A 442 65.01 22.90 -36.92
C LEU A 442 65.61 24.15 -37.57
N LEU A 443 66.41 24.93 -36.83
CA LEU A 443 67.12 26.07 -37.40
C LEU A 443 68.06 25.66 -38.54
N SER A 444 68.83 24.59 -38.35
CA SER A 444 69.70 24.06 -39.40
C SER A 444 68.92 23.61 -40.64
N MET A 445 67.78 22.92 -40.45
CA MET A 445 66.90 22.53 -41.56
C MET A 445 66.30 23.74 -42.29
N ILE A 446 65.88 24.77 -41.55
CA ILE A 446 65.37 26.03 -42.11
C ILE A 446 66.45 26.73 -42.95
N GLN A 447 67.71 26.71 -42.49
CA GLN A 447 68.83 27.28 -43.24
C GLN A 447 69.07 26.51 -44.54
N ASP A 448 69.06 25.17 -44.51
CA ASP A 448 69.18 24.35 -45.72
C ASP A 448 68.08 24.67 -46.74
N LEU A 449 66.82 24.79 -46.31
CA LEU A 449 65.71 25.17 -47.19
C LEU A 449 65.90 26.54 -47.83
N ARG A 450 66.36 27.54 -47.06
CA ARG A 450 66.66 28.89 -47.57
C ARG A 450 67.78 28.88 -48.58
N ASP A 451 68.81 28.07 -48.35
CA ASP A 451 69.98 27.98 -49.23
C ASP A 451 69.62 27.28 -50.54
N ARG A 452 68.80 26.22 -50.47
CA ARG A 452 68.22 25.54 -51.64
C ARG A 452 67.29 26.46 -52.43
N ASP A 453 66.46 27.28 -51.78
CA ASP A 453 65.58 28.23 -52.46
C ASP A 453 66.38 29.33 -53.17
N ARG A 454 67.40 29.90 -52.52
CA ARG A 454 68.34 30.85 -53.15
C ARG A 454 69.08 30.24 -54.34
N ALA A 455 69.55 29.00 -54.21
CA ALA A 455 70.21 28.28 -55.28
C ALA A 455 69.28 28.08 -56.49
N ALA A 456 68.05 27.61 -56.24
CA ALA A 456 67.04 27.44 -57.26
C ALA A 456 66.67 28.77 -57.94
N ALA A 457 66.58 29.86 -57.17
CA ALA A 457 66.36 31.20 -57.71
C ALA A 457 67.50 31.63 -58.63
N VAL A 458 68.75 31.33 -58.31
CA VAL A 458 69.89 31.64 -59.19
C VAL A 458 69.88 30.78 -60.45
N MET A 459 69.71 29.47 -60.32
CA MET A 459 69.80 28.53 -61.45
C MET A 459 68.69 28.69 -62.48
N LYS A 460 67.52 29.22 -62.09
CA LYS A 460 66.41 29.50 -63.02
C LYS A 460 66.62 30.74 -63.88
N HIS A 461 67.61 31.58 -63.59
CA HIS A 461 67.85 32.83 -64.30
C HIS A 461 69.00 32.70 -65.30
N SER A 462 68.82 33.35 -66.45
CA SER A 462 69.90 33.65 -67.39
C SER A 462 70.40 35.05 -67.09
N TYR A 463 71.70 35.20 -66.91
CA TYR A 463 72.32 36.47 -66.53
C TYR A 463 73.06 37.07 -67.72
N PRO A 464 72.57 38.17 -68.32
CA PRO A 464 73.29 38.88 -69.36
C PRO A 464 74.58 39.47 -68.78
N VAL A 465 75.70 39.08 -69.35
CA VAL A 465 77.03 39.51 -68.92
C VAL A 465 77.89 39.91 -70.10
N GLU A 466 78.81 40.82 -69.85
CA GLU A 466 79.96 41.07 -70.70
C GLU A 466 81.17 40.30 -70.15
N HIS A 467 81.67 39.34 -70.93
CA HIS A 467 82.86 38.57 -70.62
C HIS A 467 84.11 39.27 -71.19
N ARG A 468 85.12 39.51 -70.34
CA ARG A 468 86.33 40.26 -70.73
C ARG A 468 87.51 39.34 -71.04
N HIS A 469 88.07 39.51 -72.22
CA HIS A 469 89.35 38.94 -72.65
C HIS A 469 90.51 39.92 -72.43
N ALA A 470 91.73 39.51 -72.79
CA ALA A 470 92.92 40.35 -72.64
C ALA A 470 92.87 41.64 -73.49
N PHE A 471 92.24 41.59 -74.66
CA PHE A 471 92.23 42.70 -75.62
C PHE A 471 90.83 43.01 -76.21
N SER A 472 89.78 42.30 -75.78
CA SER A 472 88.40 42.43 -76.29
C SER A 472 87.37 42.02 -75.22
N SER A 473 86.09 42.21 -75.50
CA SER A 473 84.98 41.66 -74.70
C SER A 473 83.91 41.07 -75.60
N CYS A 474 83.19 40.07 -75.08
CA CYS A 474 82.05 39.45 -75.74
C CYS A 474 80.82 39.51 -74.84
N ARG A 475 79.64 39.68 -75.45
CA ARG A 475 78.36 39.66 -74.73
C ARG A 475 77.70 38.30 -74.85
N GLY A 476 77.13 37.85 -73.74
CA GLY A 476 76.47 36.56 -73.69
C GLY A 476 75.66 36.42 -72.42
N ASN A 477 75.18 35.22 -72.18
CA ASN A 477 74.43 34.88 -71.00
C ASN A 477 75.19 33.85 -70.16
N LEU A 478 75.27 34.12 -68.87
CA LEU A 478 75.77 33.19 -67.88
C LEU A 478 74.61 32.43 -67.27
N HIS A 479 74.73 31.12 -67.16
CA HIS A 479 73.75 30.24 -66.55
C HIS A 479 74.44 29.44 -65.45
N PHE A 480 73.74 29.21 -64.34
CA PHE A 480 74.25 28.41 -63.23
C PHE A 480 73.47 27.11 -63.15
N SER A 481 74.18 26.02 -62.88
CA SER A 481 73.63 24.70 -62.60
C SER A 481 74.14 24.21 -61.25
N GLU A 482 73.73 23.03 -60.80
CA GLU A 482 74.29 22.41 -59.58
C GLU A 482 75.77 22.02 -59.73
N GLN A 483 76.25 21.81 -60.96
CA GLN A 483 77.58 21.24 -61.22
C GLN A 483 78.62 22.28 -61.65
N GLY A 484 78.17 23.44 -62.14
CA GLY A 484 79.03 24.47 -62.71
C GLY A 484 78.28 25.64 -63.34
N MET A 485 79.04 26.57 -63.91
CA MET A 485 78.53 27.70 -64.67
C MET A 485 78.76 27.49 -66.17
N GLU A 486 77.82 27.97 -66.98
CA GLU A 486 77.91 27.93 -68.43
C GLU A 486 77.78 29.34 -68.99
N TYR A 487 78.75 29.77 -69.79
CA TYR A 487 78.68 31.02 -70.54
C TYR A 487 78.35 30.72 -71.99
N ARG A 488 77.26 31.31 -72.49
CA ARG A 488 76.78 31.15 -73.87
C ARG A 488 76.80 32.48 -74.60
N THR A 489 77.41 32.52 -75.77
CA THR A 489 77.45 33.69 -76.67
C THR A 489 77.29 33.25 -78.12
N SER A 490 76.83 34.16 -78.98
CA SER A 490 76.75 33.95 -80.44
C SER A 490 78.11 34.07 -81.14
N GLU A 491 79.15 34.52 -80.43
CA GLU A 491 80.51 34.55 -80.95
C GLU A 491 81.11 33.14 -81.04
N THR A 492 81.74 32.85 -82.18
CA THR A 492 82.33 31.54 -82.47
C THR A 492 83.43 31.20 -81.46
N ASP A 493 83.39 29.98 -80.92
CA ASP A 493 84.36 29.42 -79.96
C ASP A 493 84.49 30.16 -78.60
N HIS A 494 83.56 31.04 -78.25
CA HIS A 494 83.59 31.80 -77.00
C HIS A 494 82.65 31.26 -75.91
N SER A 495 81.79 30.29 -76.23
CA SER A 495 80.93 29.62 -75.25
C SER A 495 81.68 28.50 -74.53
N PHE A 496 81.49 28.38 -73.22
CA PHE A 496 82.17 27.36 -72.42
C PHE A 496 81.37 26.97 -71.17
N TYR A 497 81.75 25.83 -70.60
CA TYR A 497 81.26 25.33 -69.31
C TYR A 497 82.43 25.17 -68.34
N GLU A 498 82.23 25.58 -67.09
CA GLU A 498 83.21 25.41 -66.02
C GLU A 498 82.55 24.78 -64.80
N SER A 499 83.09 23.63 -64.37
CA SER A 499 82.62 22.96 -63.16
C SER A 499 83.07 23.69 -61.90
N TYR A 500 82.21 23.76 -60.89
CA TYR A 500 82.58 24.32 -59.58
C TYR A 500 83.77 23.57 -58.96
N ARG A 501 83.97 22.28 -59.26
CA ARG A 501 85.10 21.49 -58.76
C ARG A 501 86.45 21.98 -59.27
N GLU A 502 86.47 22.61 -60.44
CA GLU A 502 87.68 23.16 -61.04
C GLU A 502 87.94 24.61 -60.60
N MET A 503 86.99 25.25 -59.92
CA MET A 503 87.14 26.62 -59.44
C MET A 503 87.93 26.65 -58.13
N ARG A 504 88.97 27.50 -58.06
CA ARG A 504 89.73 27.79 -56.83
C ARG A 504 89.49 29.20 -56.28
N HIS A 505 88.91 30.06 -57.10
CA HIS A 505 88.53 31.41 -56.69
C HIS A 505 87.25 31.79 -57.42
N PHE A 506 86.30 32.31 -56.66
CA PHE A 506 85.07 32.88 -57.16
C PHE A 506 84.77 34.12 -56.30
N ALA A 507 84.72 35.30 -56.93
CA ALA A 507 84.47 36.54 -56.22
C ALA A 507 83.54 37.45 -57.03
N ILE A 508 82.68 38.20 -56.30
CA ILE A 508 81.79 39.21 -56.89
C ILE A 508 82.00 40.54 -56.16
N GLU A 509 82.54 41.52 -56.86
CA GLU A 509 82.80 42.88 -56.38
C GLU A 509 82.03 43.87 -57.24
N GLY A 510 81.10 44.63 -56.64
CA GLY A 510 80.20 45.51 -57.39
C GLY A 510 79.36 44.74 -58.42
N ASP A 511 79.46 45.15 -59.68
CA ASP A 511 78.82 44.52 -60.85
C ASP A 511 79.75 43.51 -61.56
N GLN A 512 80.94 43.23 -61.01
CA GLN A 512 81.91 42.33 -61.62
C GLN A 512 81.99 40.98 -60.89
N MET A 513 82.17 39.92 -61.67
CA MET A 513 82.45 38.57 -61.18
C MET A 513 83.77 38.09 -61.76
N SER A 514 84.63 37.51 -60.92
CA SER A 514 85.86 36.87 -61.35
C SER A 514 85.92 35.42 -60.88
N VAL A 515 86.32 34.55 -61.80
CA VAL A 515 86.48 33.11 -61.56
C VAL A 515 87.89 32.71 -61.98
N ARG A 516 88.54 31.91 -61.14
CA ARG A 516 89.85 31.33 -61.44
C ARG A 516 89.80 29.84 -61.23
N THR A 517 90.22 29.08 -62.22
CA THR A 517 90.25 27.62 -62.17
C THR A 517 91.60 27.10 -61.66
N ARG A 518 91.65 25.81 -61.34
CA ARG A 518 92.84 25.09 -60.88
C ARG A 518 93.95 25.04 -61.92
N ASP A 519 93.60 24.96 -63.20
CA ASP A 519 94.52 25.04 -64.35
C ASP A 519 94.92 26.48 -64.72
N ASN A 520 94.69 27.44 -63.81
CA ASN A 520 95.03 28.86 -63.93
C ASN A 520 94.24 29.67 -64.99
N ARG A 521 93.14 29.16 -65.56
CA ARG A 521 92.26 30.00 -66.40
C ARG A 521 91.59 31.08 -65.56
N LYS A 522 91.36 32.25 -66.17
CA LYS A 522 90.74 33.41 -65.54
C LYS A 522 89.56 33.88 -66.38
N TYR A 523 88.38 33.91 -65.78
CA TYR A 523 87.18 34.44 -66.38
C TYR A 523 86.73 35.68 -65.63
N ASN A 524 86.46 36.77 -66.35
CA ASN A 524 85.93 38.00 -65.77
C ASN A 524 84.64 38.36 -66.47
N PHE A 525 83.61 38.66 -65.71
CA PHE A 525 82.29 39.02 -66.20
C PHE A 525 81.85 40.33 -65.57
N ARG A 526 81.12 41.13 -66.33
CA ARG A 526 80.37 42.29 -65.83
C ARG A 526 78.89 42.05 -66.05
N PHE A 527 78.11 42.05 -64.97
CA PHE A 527 76.65 41.92 -65.05
C PHE A 527 76.04 43.17 -65.68
N LEU A 528 75.12 42.97 -66.62
CA LEU A 528 74.50 44.07 -67.36
C LEU A 528 73.24 44.60 -66.67
N ASN A 529 72.55 43.77 -65.89
CA ASN A 529 71.38 44.20 -65.12
C ASN A 529 71.76 44.51 -63.67
N ALA A 530 71.11 45.53 -63.11
CA ALA A 530 71.23 45.86 -61.70
C ALA A 530 70.65 44.73 -60.83
N GLY A 531 71.35 44.37 -59.75
CA GLY A 531 70.92 43.36 -58.78
C GLY A 531 71.27 41.91 -59.12
N ASP A 532 71.70 41.61 -60.36
CA ASP A 532 72.11 40.25 -60.75
C ASP A 532 73.35 39.78 -59.95
N SER A 533 74.35 40.65 -59.81
CA SER A 533 75.55 40.37 -59.02
C SER A 533 75.23 40.18 -57.53
N GLU A 534 74.29 40.94 -56.98
CA GLU A 534 73.85 40.83 -55.59
C GLU A 534 73.11 39.51 -55.34
N ARG A 535 72.25 39.09 -56.28
CA ARG A 535 71.52 37.83 -56.18
C ARG A 535 72.46 36.62 -56.13
N ILE A 536 73.47 36.61 -56.99
CA ILE A 536 74.46 35.53 -57.04
C ILE A 536 75.37 35.59 -55.80
N ARG A 537 75.76 36.80 -55.37
CA ARG A 537 76.52 36.99 -54.12
C ARG A 537 75.74 36.48 -52.91
N ALA A 538 74.44 36.77 -52.82
CA ALA A 538 73.58 36.31 -51.74
C ALA A 538 73.56 34.78 -51.69
N TRP A 539 73.36 34.12 -52.83
CA TRP A 539 73.42 32.66 -52.94
C TRP A 539 74.76 32.10 -52.44
N ILE A 540 75.88 32.59 -52.94
CA ILE A 540 77.23 32.10 -52.57
C ILE A 540 77.54 32.34 -51.08
N SER A 541 77.09 33.47 -50.53
CA SER A 541 77.33 33.78 -49.11
C SER A 541 76.57 32.87 -48.15
N SER A 542 75.43 32.31 -48.58
CA SER A 542 74.70 31.25 -47.87
C SER A 542 75.41 29.89 -47.95
N THR A 543 75.96 29.53 -49.12
CA THR A 543 76.56 28.22 -49.38
C THR A 543 77.96 28.04 -48.77
N ARG A 544 78.27 28.68 -47.63
CA ARG A 544 79.57 28.61 -46.92
C ARG A 544 79.92 27.22 -46.33
N GLN A 545 79.41 26.15 -46.94
CA GLN A 545 79.92 24.79 -46.81
C GLN A 545 79.90 24.15 -48.21
N ILE A 546 80.85 24.51 -49.08
CA ILE A 546 81.10 23.72 -50.29
C ILE A 546 82.08 22.62 -49.88
N ILE A 547 81.62 21.38 -49.80
CA ILE A 547 82.50 20.24 -49.57
C ILE A 547 83.41 20.09 -50.80
N VAL A 548 84.69 20.45 -50.65
CA VAL A 548 85.74 20.16 -51.62
C VAL A 548 86.59 19.02 -51.07
N GLY A 549 86.44 17.81 -51.64
CA GLY A 549 87.30 16.68 -51.31
C GLY A 549 87.12 16.06 -49.92
N GLY A 550 85.91 16.13 -49.33
CA GLY A 550 85.60 15.46 -48.07
C GLY A 550 86.00 16.23 -46.80
N LYS A 551 86.36 17.51 -46.91
CA LYS A 551 86.45 18.43 -45.76
C LYS A 551 85.50 19.61 -45.95
N VAL A 552 84.97 20.08 -44.82
CA VAL A 552 84.17 21.31 -44.71
C VAL A 552 85.15 22.48 -44.57
N GLU A 553 85.12 23.43 -45.49
CA GLU A 553 85.70 24.77 -45.33
C GLU A 553 84.61 25.84 -45.38
#